data_AF-A0AAU4KXR5-F1
#
_entry.id   AF-A0AAU4KXR5-F1
#
_cell.length_a   1.000
_cell.length_b   1.000
_cell.length_c   1.000
_cell.angle_alpha   90.00
_cell.angle_beta   90.00
_cell.angle_gamma   90.00
#
_symmetry.space_group_name_H-M   'P 1'
#
loop_
_entity.id
_entity.type
_entity.pdbx_description
1 polymer ?
#
loop_
_entity_poly.entity_id
_entity_poly.type
_entity_poly.pdbx_seq_one_letter_code
_entity_poly.pdbx_strand_id
1 'polypeptide(L)'
;MLTPILARKGKRVLLVGVLALTAGGALLVVAGGYRGLDVWVWNWADVTFSPRYRTAWGTPWKSLGRMRLQCGFVGTGLAILGLVTLTR
;
A
#
# COMPACT_ATOMS: atom_id res chain seq x y z
N MET A 1 10.89 -36.47 -7.56
CA MET A 1 11.64 -35.27 -7.14
C MET A 1 10.91 -33.96 -7.50
N LEU A 2 9.69 -33.71 -7.00
CA LEU A 2 8.88 -32.50 -7.29
C LEU A 2 8.51 -31.69 -6.03
N THR A 3 8.79 -32.23 -4.85
CA THR A 3 8.42 -31.70 -3.55
C THR A 3 9.08 -30.35 -3.17
N PRO A 4 10.36 -30.04 -3.49
CA PRO A 4 10.94 -28.77 -3.02
C PRO A 4 10.45 -27.55 -3.81
N ILE A 5 10.04 -27.71 -5.07
CA ILE A 5 9.57 -26.60 -5.93
C ILE A 5 8.15 -26.19 -5.52
N LEU A 6 7.27 -27.16 -5.25
CA LEU A 6 5.92 -26.92 -4.75
C LEU A 6 5.93 -26.28 -3.35
N ALA A 7 6.81 -26.75 -2.45
CA ALA A 7 6.97 -26.15 -1.11
C ALA A 7 7.50 -24.70 -1.16
N ARG A 8 8.41 -24.38 -2.07
CA ARG A 8 8.88 -22.99 -2.30
C ARG A 8 7.76 -22.10 -2.86
N LYS A 9 6.90 -22.64 -3.71
CA LYS A 9 5.79 -21.91 -4.32
C LYS A 9 4.76 -21.51 -3.25
N GLY A 10 4.36 -22.45 -2.39
CA GLY A 10 3.45 -22.17 -1.27
C GLY A 10 3.97 -21.12 -0.29
N LYS A 11 5.26 -21.19 0.09
CA LYS A 11 5.87 -20.17 0.98
C LYS A 11 5.91 -18.77 0.35
N ARG A 12 6.16 -18.66 -0.97
CA ARG A 12 6.15 -17.36 -1.68
C ARG A 12 4.75 -16.77 -1.77
N VAL A 13 3.75 -17.59 -2.07
CA VAL A 13 2.34 -17.14 -2.12
C VAL A 13 1.89 -16.62 -0.76
N LEU A 14 2.24 -17.33 0.32
CA LEU A 14 1.97 -16.89 1.68
C LEU A 14 2.66 -15.56 2.01
N LEU A 15 3.94 -15.41 1.66
CA LEU A 15 4.69 -14.18 1.89
C LEU A 15 4.09 -12.98 1.13
N VAL A 16 3.72 -13.20 -0.13
CA VAL A 16 3.09 -12.17 -0.99
C VAL A 16 1.70 -11.79 -0.45
N GLY A 17 0.91 -12.78 -0.01
CA GLY A 17 -0.41 -12.53 0.57
C GLY A 17 -0.32 -11.72 1.87
N VAL A 18 0.61 -12.08 2.76
CA VAL A 18 0.87 -11.32 4.01
C VAL A 18 1.38 -9.91 3.71
N LEU A 19 2.30 -9.74 2.75
CA LEU A 19 2.78 -8.42 2.33
C LEU A 19 1.66 -7.56 1.76
N ALA A 20 0.80 -8.12 0.91
CA ALA A 20 -0.33 -7.41 0.32
C ALA A 20 -1.37 -7.00 1.37
N LEU A 21 -1.66 -7.86 2.34
CA LEU A 21 -2.53 -7.53 3.48
C LEU A 21 -1.93 -6.45 4.38
N THR A 22 -0.63 -6.53 4.66
CA THR A 22 0.06 -5.55 5.51
C THR A 22 0.10 -4.17 4.83
N ALA A 23 0.44 -4.15 3.54
CA ALA A 23 0.43 -2.93 2.73
C ALA A 23 -0.99 -2.37 2.57
N GLY A 24 -1.98 -3.23 2.31
CA GLY A 24 -3.38 -2.84 2.19
C GLY A 24 -3.94 -2.26 3.48
N GLY A 25 -3.67 -2.91 4.61
CA GLY A 25 -4.05 -2.44 5.94
C GLY A 25 -3.40 -1.10 6.29
N ALA A 26 -2.10 -0.94 6.04
CA ALA A 26 -1.41 0.34 6.25
C ALA A 26 -2.04 1.48 5.43
N LEU A 27 -2.37 1.22 4.16
CA LEU A 27 -3.03 2.19 3.29
C LEU A 27 -4.46 2.52 3.75
N LEU A 28 -5.21 1.56 4.28
CA LEU A 28 -6.54 1.78 4.85
C LEU A 28 -6.48 2.59 6.15
N VAL A 29 -5.48 2.38 7.01
CA VAL A 29 -5.27 3.18 8.23
C VAL A 29 -4.96 4.64 7.87
N VAL A 30 -4.13 4.84 6.83
CA VAL A 30 -3.86 6.17 6.27
C VAL A 30 -5.12 6.78 5.66
N ALA A 31 -5.93 6.01 4.92
CA ALA A 31 -7.19 6.51 4.36
C ALA A 31 -8.22 6.89 5.45
N GLY A 32 -8.26 6.12 6.55
CA GLY A 32 -9.13 6.35 7.70
C GLY A 32 -8.72 7.53 8.58
N GLY A 33 -7.60 8.19 8.30
CA GLY A 33 -7.13 9.36 9.05
C GLY A 33 -6.85 9.09 10.53
N TYR A 34 -6.47 7.86 10.86
CA TYR A 34 -6.25 7.46 12.25
C TYR A 34 -5.14 8.31 12.88
N ARG A 35 -5.47 9.09 13.92
CA ARG A 35 -4.54 10.01 14.62
C ARG A 35 -3.83 11.04 13.72
N GLY A 36 -4.39 11.39 12.55
CA GLY A 36 -3.74 12.32 11.62
C GLY A 36 -2.53 11.72 10.89
N LEU A 37 -2.42 10.38 10.84
CA LEU A 37 -1.43 9.67 10.03
C LEU A 37 -1.53 10.06 8.56
N ASP A 38 -2.72 10.38 8.06
CA ASP A 38 -2.93 10.86 6.70
C ASP A 38 -2.22 12.19 6.43
N VAL A 39 -2.22 13.11 7.41
CA VAL A 39 -1.53 14.40 7.32
C VAL A 39 -0.03 14.20 7.47
N TRP A 40 0.41 13.28 8.32
CA TRP A 40 1.81 12.95 8.47
C TRP A 40 2.39 12.31 7.20
N VAL A 41 1.69 11.33 6.60
CA VAL A 41 2.11 10.72 5.33
C VAL A 41 2.03 11.72 4.19
N TRP A 42 1.01 12.60 4.18
CA TRP A 42 0.94 13.70 3.21
C TRP A 42 2.16 14.61 3.31
N ASN A 43 2.48 15.07 4.53
CA ASN A 43 3.61 15.96 4.77
C ASN A 43 4.95 15.26 4.49
N TRP A 44 5.07 13.98 4.84
CA TRP A 44 6.25 13.17 4.53
C TRP A 44 6.43 12.99 3.03
N ALA A 45 5.34 12.72 2.29
CA ALA A 45 5.38 12.63 0.84
C ALA A 45 5.75 13.98 0.22
N ASP A 46 5.21 15.08 0.74
CA ASP A 46 5.61 16.41 0.31
C ASP A 46 7.12 16.62 0.54
N VAL A 47 7.65 16.36 1.72
CA VAL A 47 9.09 16.50 2.01
C VAL A 47 9.98 15.54 1.20
N THR A 48 9.53 14.31 0.96
CA THR A 48 10.32 13.27 0.27
C THR A 48 10.32 13.49 -1.24
N PHE A 49 9.23 14.00 -1.81
CA PHE A 49 9.09 14.21 -3.25
C PHE A 49 9.35 15.68 -3.68
N SER A 50 9.17 16.69 -2.82
CA SER A 50 9.19 18.12 -3.19
C SER A 50 10.58 18.70 -3.52
N PRO A 51 11.69 18.39 -2.82
CA PRO A 51 12.97 19.02 -3.13
C PRO A 51 13.74 18.34 -4.28
N ARG A 52 13.63 17.01 -4.39
CA ARG A 52 14.45 16.20 -5.33
C ARG A 52 13.71 15.78 -6.60
N TYR A 53 12.37 15.77 -6.55
CA TYR A 53 11.51 15.45 -7.68
C TYR A 53 10.62 16.65 -8.02
N ARG A 54 11.24 17.75 -8.48
CA ARG A 54 10.58 18.76 -9.32
C ARG A 54 10.11 18.08 -10.61
N THR A 55 9.06 17.26 -10.53
CA THR A 55 8.30 16.90 -11.70
C THR A 55 7.53 18.15 -12.12
N ALA A 56 7.40 18.39 -13.42
CA ALA A 56 6.69 19.56 -13.97
C ALA A 56 5.19 19.66 -13.56
N TRP A 57 4.72 18.76 -12.69
CA TRP A 57 3.33 18.51 -12.33
C TRP A 57 2.97 18.94 -10.90
N GLY A 58 3.93 19.42 -10.09
CA GLY A 58 3.70 19.91 -8.72
C GLY A 58 3.66 18.79 -7.66
N THR A 59 3.10 19.10 -6.49
CA THR A 59 2.94 18.13 -5.39
C THR A 59 2.23 16.86 -5.90
N PRO A 60 2.68 15.64 -5.52
CA PRO A 60 2.16 14.38 -6.06
C PRO A 60 0.65 14.23 -5.85
N TRP A 61 0.12 14.93 -4.85
CA TRP A 61 -1.29 15.07 -4.63
C TRP A 61 -1.66 16.56 -4.49
N LYS A 62 -2.73 16.99 -5.17
CA LYS A 62 -3.26 18.37 -5.10
C LYS A 62 -4.19 18.61 -3.90
N SER A 63 -4.77 17.56 -3.32
CA SER A 63 -5.57 17.67 -2.09
C SER A 63 -5.49 16.41 -1.21
N LEU A 64 -5.48 16.63 0.10
CA LEU A 64 -5.44 15.59 1.14
C LEU A 64 -6.56 14.55 0.96
N GLY A 65 -7.76 14.99 0.63
CA GLY A 65 -8.90 14.11 0.36
C GLY A 65 -8.68 13.18 -0.84
N ARG A 66 -7.98 13.64 -1.88
CA ARG A 66 -7.70 12.82 -3.07
C ARG A 66 -6.68 11.73 -2.77
N MET A 67 -5.68 12.02 -1.93
CA MET A 67 -4.76 11.00 -1.41
C MET A 67 -5.48 9.97 -0.55
N ARG A 68 -6.37 10.39 0.36
CA ARG A 68 -7.15 9.46 1.20
C ARG A 68 -7.99 8.50 0.35
N LEU A 69 -8.65 9.01 -0.70
CA LEU A 69 -9.40 8.18 -1.65
C LEU A 69 -8.49 7.21 -2.41
N GLN A 70 -7.37 7.67 -2.97
CA GLN A 70 -6.44 6.82 -3.70
C GLN A 70 -5.82 5.74 -2.79
N CYS A 71 -5.40 6.09 -1.58
CA CYS A 71 -4.92 5.14 -0.58
C CYS A 71 -6.01 4.16 -0.17
N GLY A 72 -7.26 4.62 -0.01
CA GLY A 72 -8.40 3.76 0.29
C GLY A 72 -8.67 2.74 -0.80
N PHE A 73 -8.75 3.16 -2.07
CA PHE A 73 -8.97 2.26 -3.21
C PHE A 73 -7.84 1.25 -3.37
N VAL A 74 -6.59 1.72 -3.38
CA VAL A 74 -5.41 0.86 -3.54
C VAL A 74 -5.25 -0.07 -2.34
N GLY A 75 -5.48 0.44 -1.12
CA GLY A 75 -5.42 -0.34 0.12
C GLY A 75 -6.47 -1.44 0.17
N THR A 76 -7.71 -1.14 -0.22
CA THR A 76 -8.78 -2.13 -0.32
C THR A 76 -8.45 -3.21 -1.36
N GLY A 77 -7.96 -2.81 -2.54
CA GLY A 77 -7.57 -3.75 -3.59
C GLY A 77 -6.44 -4.69 -3.16
N LEU A 78 -5.41 -4.16 -2.50
CA LEU A 78 -4.30 -4.94 -1.94
C LEU A 78 -4.76 -5.87 -0.82
N ALA A 79 -5.66 -5.42 0.06
CA ALA A 79 -6.20 -6.26 1.13
C ALA A 79 -7.03 -7.43 0.57
N ILE A 80 -7.88 -7.17 -0.42
CA ILE A 80 -8.66 -8.22 -1.11
C ILE A 80 -7.71 -9.19 -1.81
N LEU A 81 -6.72 -8.68 -2.55
CA LEU A 81 -5.76 -9.51 -3.25
C LEU A 81 -4.94 -10.38 -2.29
N GLY A 82 -4.51 -9.82 -1.15
CA GLY A 82 -3.81 -10.52 -0.09
C GLY A 82 -4.67 -11.61 0.55
N LEU A 83 -5.94 -11.32 0.81
CA LEU A 83 -6.89 -12.30 1.34
C LEU A 83 -7.14 -13.44 0.34
N VAL A 84 -7.36 -13.12 -0.94
CA VAL A 84 -7.55 -14.12 -2.02
C VAL A 84 -6.31 -14.99 -2.22
N THR A 85 -5.11 -14.41 -2.12
CA THR A 85 -3.86 -15.18 -2.24
C THR A 85 -3.56 -16.04 -1.02
N LEU A 86 -4.09 -15.73 0.16
CA LEU A 86 -3.99 -16.59 1.35
C LEU A 86 -5.07 -17.67 1.41
N THR A 87 -6.21 -17.45 0.77
CA THR A 87 -7.36 -18.38 0.78
C THR A 87 -7.36 -19.37 -0.38
N ARG A 88 -6.57 -19.13 -1.44
CA ARG A 88 -6.34 -20.05 -2.55
C ARG A 88 -5.04 -20.83 -2.39
#